data_AF-A0A9D6IZP6-F1
#
_entry.id   AF-A0A9D6IZP6-F1
#
_cell.length_a   1.000
_cell.length_b   1.000
_cell.length_c   1.000
_cell.angle_alpha   90.00
_cell.angle_beta   90.00
_cell.angle_gamma   90.00
#
_symmetry.space_group_name_H-M   'P 1'
#
loop_
_entity.id
_entity.type
_entity.pdbx_description
1 polymer ?
#
loop_
_entity_poly.entity_id
_entity_poly.type
_entity_poly.pdbx_seq_one_letter_code
_entity_poly.pdbx_strand_id
1 'polypeptide(L)'
;MPARLRPNIPPLFGGRGRQDLCNPRISHVITDDQLAAFERDGYLVVRGGFSAAEMALIARWTDELAAMPEVSGRHWVFHEKSLKGDGRDLISRIENIAPFHDGFAELAEALRAPVGRLLGEEAALFKEKVNFKMPGGDGFKAHQDIQAGWDKYAKLHITALVSIDASTLENGCLELA
;
A
#
# COMPACT_ATOMS: atom_id res chain seq x y z
N MET A 1 -23.29 -45.86 15.57
CA MET A 1 -24.17 -44.84 14.96
C MET A 1 -23.33 -43.94 14.07
N PRO A 2 -23.78 -43.64 12.84
CA PRO A 2 -22.90 -43.19 11.76
C PRO A 2 -22.67 -41.67 11.75
N ALA A 3 -21.55 -41.28 11.16
CA ALA A 3 -21.14 -39.91 10.91
C ALA A 3 -22.17 -39.17 10.05
N ARG A 4 -22.60 -37.98 10.49
CA ARG A 4 -23.42 -37.06 9.69
C ARG A 4 -22.55 -36.40 8.64
N LEU A 5 -22.77 -36.75 7.38
CA LEU A 5 -22.28 -36.04 6.21
C LEU A 5 -22.82 -34.60 6.22
N ARG A 6 -21.93 -33.61 6.13
CA ARG A 6 -22.32 -32.21 5.85
C ARG A 6 -22.73 -32.12 4.36
N PRO A 7 -23.76 -31.33 4.01
CA PRO A 7 -24.12 -31.12 2.62
C PRO A 7 -23.02 -30.32 1.90
N ASN A 8 -22.75 -30.75 0.68
CA ASN A 8 -21.83 -30.16 -0.28
C ASN A 8 -22.39 -28.79 -0.72
N ILE A 9 -21.75 -27.69 -0.33
CA ILE A 9 -22.10 -26.34 -0.79
C ILE A 9 -21.31 -26.11 -2.10
N PRO A 10 -21.97 -25.93 -3.26
CA PRO A 10 -21.26 -25.61 -4.50
C PRO A 10 -20.66 -24.20 -4.41
N PRO A 11 -19.49 -23.95 -5.03
CA PRO A 11 -18.96 -22.60 -5.10
C PRO A 11 -19.87 -21.75 -6.00
N LEU A 12 -20.38 -20.65 -5.44
CA LEU A 12 -21.03 -19.59 -6.21
C LEU A 12 -19.97 -18.79 -6.98
N PHE A 13 -19.37 -19.41 -7.99
CA PHE A 13 -18.70 -18.65 -9.05
C PHE A 13 -19.77 -18.14 -10.02
N GLY A 14 -20.45 -17.07 -9.61
CA GLY A 14 -21.18 -16.21 -10.51
C GLY A 14 -20.17 -15.39 -11.31
N GLY A 15 -20.00 -15.74 -12.58
CA GLY A 15 -19.22 -14.96 -13.53
C GLY A 15 -19.74 -13.52 -13.59
N ARG A 16 -18.91 -12.58 -13.12
CA ARG A 16 -18.97 -11.20 -13.57
C ARG A 16 -17.94 -11.09 -14.69
N GLY A 17 -18.43 -10.67 -15.85
CA GLY A 17 -17.65 -10.54 -17.06
C GLY A 17 -16.34 -9.79 -16.80
N ARG A 18 -15.27 -10.28 -17.42
CA ARG A 18 -14.10 -9.45 -17.70
C ARG A 18 -14.62 -8.25 -18.48
N GLN A 19 -14.86 -7.14 -17.79
CA GLN A 19 -14.81 -5.87 -18.45
C GLN A 19 -13.34 -5.70 -18.79
N ASP A 20 -13.06 -5.64 -20.09
CA ASP A 20 -11.78 -5.24 -20.63
C ASP A 20 -11.48 -3.82 -20.12
N LEU A 21 -10.92 -3.74 -18.91
CA LEU A 21 -10.32 -2.53 -18.41
C LEU A 21 -9.01 -2.39 -19.19
N CYS A 22 -8.95 -1.41 -20.09
CA CYS A 22 -7.72 -0.82 -20.58
C CYS A 22 -6.88 -0.38 -19.37
N ASN A 23 -6.20 -1.32 -18.73
CA ASN A 23 -5.30 -1.03 -17.63
C ASN A 23 -3.93 -0.80 -18.27
N PRO A 24 -3.40 0.45 -18.26
CA PRO A 24 -1.99 0.62 -18.57
C PRO A 24 -1.23 -0.30 -17.62
N ARG A 25 -0.42 -1.22 -18.17
CA ARG A 25 0.42 -2.07 -17.34
C ARG A 25 1.41 -1.14 -16.65
N ILE A 26 1.12 -0.80 -15.39
CA ILE A 26 2.05 -0.11 -14.51
C ILE A 26 3.29 -1.00 -14.47
N SER A 27 4.35 -0.59 -15.15
CA SER A 27 5.58 -1.34 -15.24
C SER A 27 6.72 -0.36 -15.10
N HIS A 28 7.42 -0.46 -13.98
CA HIS A 28 8.60 0.35 -13.71
C HIS A 28 9.82 -0.54 -13.88
N VAL A 29 10.76 -0.09 -14.70
CA VAL A 29 12.07 -0.73 -14.83
C VAL A 29 13.07 0.12 -14.07
N ILE A 30 13.72 -0.47 -13.07
CA ILE A 30 14.83 0.17 -12.37
C ILE A 30 16.08 0.07 -13.24
N THR A 31 16.67 1.22 -13.59
CA THR A 31 17.90 1.27 -14.40
C THR A 31 19.13 0.90 -13.56
N ASP A 32 20.26 0.58 -14.21
CA ASP A 32 21.50 0.29 -13.48
C ASP A 32 22.01 1.51 -12.70
N ASP A 33 21.83 2.73 -13.22
CA ASP A 33 22.16 3.97 -12.48
C ASP A 33 21.28 4.14 -11.22
N GLN A 34 19.99 3.78 -11.31
CA GLN A 34 19.08 3.81 -10.17
C GLN A 34 19.41 2.72 -9.15
N LEU A 35 19.81 1.54 -9.60
CA LEU A 35 20.28 0.47 -8.73
C LEU A 35 21.55 0.90 -7.98
N ALA A 36 22.54 1.47 -8.69
CA ALA A 36 23.77 1.98 -8.09
C ALA A 36 23.50 3.15 -7.11
N ALA A 37 22.50 4.01 -7.40
CA ALA A 37 22.07 5.04 -6.46
C ALA A 37 21.45 4.44 -5.19
N PHE A 38 20.58 3.44 -5.34
CA PHE A 38 19.98 2.73 -4.21
C PHE A 38 21.03 2.04 -3.33
N GLU A 39 22.00 1.36 -3.94
CA GLU A 39 23.10 0.69 -3.22
C GLU A 39 24.00 1.68 -2.46
N ARG A 40 24.23 2.87 -3.03
CA ARG A 40 25.06 3.92 -2.40
C ARG A 40 24.33 4.63 -1.25
N ASP A 41 23.06 5.00 -1.49
CA ASP A 41 22.33 5.93 -0.62
C ASP A 41 21.37 5.21 0.34
N GLY A 42 21.08 3.93 0.12
CA GLY A 42 20.10 3.15 0.89
C GLY A 42 18.63 3.45 0.56
N TYR A 43 18.38 4.37 -0.38
CA TYR A 43 17.06 4.71 -0.89
C TYR A 43 17.13 5.18 -2.34
N LEU A 44 15.97 5.17 -3.02
CA LEU A 44 15.83 5.67 -4.39
C LEU A 44 14.54 6.47 -4.51
N VAL A 45 14.63 7.69 -5.07
CA VAL A 45 13.47 8.51 -5.41
C VAL A 45 13.21 8.44 -6.90
N VAL A 46 12.10 7.81 -7.29
CA VAL A 46 11.64 7.76 -8.69
C VAL A 46 10.59 8.83 -8.91
N ARG A 47 10.95 9.91 -9.62
CA ARG A 47 10.02 10.97 -10.00
C ARG A 47 9.31 10.59 -11.31
N GLY A 48 8.01 10.84 -11.37
CA GLY A 48 7.21 10.51 -12.55
C GLY A 48 7.13 9.01 -12.84
N GLY A 49 7.23 8.17 -11.81
CA GLY A 49 7.04 6.72 -11.97
C GLY A 49 5.65 6.37 -12.51
N PHE A 50 4.64 7.09 -12.04
CA PHE A 50 3.26 6.96 -12.50
C PHE A 50 2.86 8.18 -13.34
N SER A 51 2.08 7.92 -14.38
CA SER A 51 1.41 8.95 -15.16
C SER A 51 0.33 9.66 -14.34
N ALA A 52 -0.11 10.83 -14.80
CA ALA A 52 -1.21 11.56 -14.16
C ALA A 52 -2.52 10.74 -14.11
N ALA A 53 -2.77 9.88 -15.11
CA ALA A 53 -3.95 9.03 -15.15
C ALA A 53 -3.88 7.89 -14.11
N GLU A 54 -2.71 7.27 -13.94
CA GLU A 54 -2.47 6.25 -12.92
C GLU A 54 -2.54 6.86 -11.51
N MET A 55 -1.96 8.05 -11.30
CA MET A 55 -2.08 8.74 -10.01
C MET A 55 -3.53 9.12 -9.70
N ALA A 56 -4.31 9.54 -10.69
CA ALA A 56 -5.74 9.81 -10.50
C ALA A 56 -6.55 8.54 -10.19
N LEU A 57 -6.14 7.38 -10.70
CA LEU A 57 -6.72 6.08 -10.33
C LEU A 57 -6.39 5.73 -8.87
N ILE A 58 -5.11 5.81 -8.50
CA ILE A 58 -4.64 5.50 -7.14
C ILE A 58 -5.30 6.41 -6.12
N ALA A 59 -5.43 7.71 -6.40
CA ALA A 59 -6.15 8.65 -5.52
C ALA A 59 -7.62 8.25 -5.31
N ARG A 60 -8.33 7.87 -6.39
CA ARG A 60 -9.71 7.37 -6.27
C ARG A 60 -9.80 6.10 -5.44
N TRP A 61 -8.87 5.15 -5.62
CA TRP A 61 -8.81 3.95 -4.79
C TRP A 61 -8.57 4.27 -3.31
N THR A 62 -7.78 5.29 -3.01
CA THR A 62 -7.59 5.76 -1.63
C THR A 62 -8.88 6.32 -1.03
N ASP A 63 -9.64 7.11 -1.79
CA ASP A 63 -10.94 7.63 -1.36
C ASP A 63 -11.96 6.50 -1.16
N GLU A 64 -12.02 5.54 -2.10
CA GLU A 64 -12.85 4.34 -2.02
C GLU A 64 -12.51 3.55 -0.75
N LEU A 65 -11.23 3.28 -0.51
CA LEU A 65 -10.74 2.57 0.67
C LEU A 65 -11.10 3.28 1.97
N ALA A 66 -10.94 4.61 2.04
CA ALA A 66 -11.30 5.39 3.22
C ALA A 66 -12.81 5.41 3.49
N ALA A 67 -13.64 5.22 2.44
CA ALA A 67 -15.09 5.11 2.54
C ALA A 67 -15.59 3.67 2.74
N MET A 68 -14.73 2.66 2.66
CA MET A 68 -15.13 1.26 2.85
C MET A 68 -15.64 1.04 4.29
N PRO A 69 -16.72 0.25 4.47
CA PRO A 69 -17.18 -0.09 5.81
C PRO A 69 -16.13 -0.89 6.59
N GLU A 70 -15.91 -0.50 7.85
CA GLU A 70 -15.06 -1.24 8.78
C GLU A 70 -15.74 -2.56 9.17
N VAL A 71 -15.14 -3.68 8.73
CA VAL A 71 -15.66 -5.02 8.98
C VAL A 71 -14.57 -5.87 9.62
N SER A 72 -14.90 -6.48 10.77
CA SER A 72 -13.97 -7.35 11.49
C SER A 72 -13.40 -8.45 10.59
N GLY A 73 -12.07 -8.62 10.62
CA GLY A 73 -11.35 -9.58 9.79
C GLY A 73 -11.05 -9.11 8.35
N ARG A 74 -11.38 -7.87 7.97
CA ARG A 74 -11.00 -7.28 6.67
C ARG A 74 -9.79 -6.33 6.81
N HIS A 75 -9.81 -5.21 6.11
CA HIS A 75 -8.84 -4.14 6.27
C HIS A 75 -8.92 -3.57 7.70
N TRP A 76 -7.80 -3.11 8.22
CA TRP A 76 -7.71 -2.59 9.57
C TRP A 76 -7.59 -1.07 9.52
N VAL A 77 -8.61 -0.38 9.99
CA VAL A 77 -8.65 1.09 10.07
C VAL A 77 -8.21 1.54 11.45
N PHE A 78 -7.24 2.44 11.47
CA PHE A 78 -6.73 3.06 12.68
C PHE A 78 -7.12 4.53 12.69
N HIS A 79 -7.63 4.97 13.83
CA HIS A 79 -8.09 6.34 14.05
C HIS A 79 -7.25 7.03 15.12
N GLU A 80 -7.19 8.36 15.01
CA GLU A 80 -6.62 9.26 16.02
C GLU A 80 -7.55 10.44 16.27
N LYS A 81 -7.47 11.02 17.46
CA LYS A 81 -8.23 12.23 17.79
C LYS A 81 -7.58 13.45 17.20
N SER A 82 -8.37 14.33 16.60
CA SER A 82 -7.86 15.59 16.07
C SER A 82 -7.25 16.45 17.17
N LEU A 83 -6.02 16.91 16.93
CA LEU A 83 -5.30 17.86 17.78
C LEU A 83 -5.88 19.29 17.72
N LYS A 84 -6.85 19.54 16.83
CA LYS A 84 -7.55 20.84 16.72
C LYS A 84 -8.58 21.07 17.83
N GLY A 85 -8.85 20.08 18.68
CA GLY A 85 -9.82 20.19 19.77
C GLY A 85 -11.28 20.18 19.32
N ASP A 86 -11.56 19.76 18.08
CA ASP A 86 -12.90 19.69 17.50
C ASP A 86 -13.61 18.34 17.74
N GLY A 87 -12.94 17.40 18.41
CA GLY A 87 -13.47 16.09 18.76
C GLY A 87 -13.58 15.10 17.58
N ARG A 88 -13.10 15.46 16.38
CA ARG A 88 -13.15 14.56 15.22
C ARG A 88 -12.23 13.35 15.40
N ASP A 89 -12.73 12.20 14.96
CA ASP A 89 -11.91 11.02 14.68
C ASP A 89 -11.36 11.13 13.27
N LEU A 90 -10.05 10.98 13.12
CA LEU A 90 -9.34 11.05 11.86
C LEU A 90 -8.77 9.68 11.57
N ILE A 91 -8.98 9.17 10.35
CA ILE A 91 -8.24 8.01 9.87
C ILE A 91 -6.76 8.42 9.78
N SER A 92 -5.89 7.65 10.43
CA SER A 92 -4.43 7.84 10.38
C SER A 92 -3.74 6.76 9.55
N ARG A 93 -4.34 5.56 9.49
CA ARG A 93 -3.80 4.44 8.74
C ARG A 93 -4.86 3.43 8.36
N ILE A 94 -4.70 2.81 7.19
CA ILE A 94 -5.39 1.57 6.82
C ILE A 94 -4.35 0.53 6.44
N GLU A 95 -4.52 -0.71 6.91
CA GLU A 95 -3.64 -1.86 6.61
C GLU A 95 -4.47 -3.06 6.14
N ASN A 96 -3.82 -4.09 5.58
CA ASN A 96 -4.46 -5.32 5.10
C ASN A 96 -5.54 -5.02 4.02
N ILE A 97 -5.16 -4.21 3.05
CA ILE A 97 -5.90 -3.68 1.90
C ILE A 97 -5.94 -4.67 0.74
N ALA A 98 -4.80 -5.22 0.31
CA ALA A 98 -4.68 -5.95 -0.95
C ALA A 98 -5.67 -7.13 -1.11
N PRO A 99 -6.00 -7.91 -0.06
CA PRO A 99 -7.01 -8.97 -0.17
C PRO A 99 -8.45 -8.46 -0.40
N PHE A 100 -8.70 -7.16 -0.27
CA PHE A 100 -10.04 -6.57 -0.24
C PHE A 100 -10.25 -5.41 -1.20
N HIS A 101 -9.22 -5.00 -1.95
CA HIS A 101 -9.28 -3.91 -2.91
C HIS A 101 -8.41 -4.22 -4.13
N ASP A 102 -9.05 -4.57 -5.25
CA ASP A 102 -8.38 -5.04 -6.47
C ASP A 102 -7.34 -4.05 -7.00
N GLY A 103 -7.64 -2.74 -7.01
CA GLY A 103 -6.69 -1.71 -7.46
C GLY A 103 -5.38 -1.66 -6.66
N PHE A 104 -5.43 -1.79 -5.33
CA PHE A 104 -4.23 -1.85 -4.50
C PHE A 104 -3.51 -3.19 -4.62
N ALA A 105 -4.22 -4.29 -4.89
CA ALA A 105 -3.60 -5.57 -5.23
C ALA A 105 -2.81 -5.48 -6.54
N GLU A 106 -3.39 -4.85 -7.57
CA GLU A 106 -2.71 -4.60 -8.84
C GLU A 106 -1.50 -3.68 -8.67
N LEU A 107 -1.62 -2.61 -7.87
CA LEU A 107 -0.50 -1.72 -7.56
C LEU A 107 0.66 -2.47 -6.87
N ALA A 108 0.34 -3.34 -5.89
CA ALA A 108 1.37 -4.13 -5.21
C ALA A 108 2.08 -5.10 -6.17
N GLU A 109 1.34 -5.75 -7.08
CA GLU A 109 1.94 -6.63 -8.09
C GLU A 109 2.81 -5.84 -9.10
N ALA A 110 2.35 -4.66 -9.54
CA ALA A 110 3.12 -3.80 -10.44
C ALA A 110 4.46 -3.35 -9.87
N LEU A 111 4.55 -3.21 -8.53
CA LEU A 111 5.78 -2.86 -7.82
C LEU A 111 6.70 -4.07 -7.55
N ARG A 112 6.24 -5.30 -7.78
CA ARG A 112 6.99 -6.52 -7.47
C ARG A 112 8.30 -6.63 -8.25
N ALA A 113 8.24 -6.45 -9.57
CA ALA A 113 9.42 -6.53 -10.43
C ALA A 113 10.49 -5.45 -10.13
N PRO A 114 10.15 -4.14 -10.03
CA PRO A 114 11.14 -3.12 -9.69
C PRO A 114 11.74 -3.33 -8.29
N VAL A 115 10.94 -3.70 -7.29
CA VAL A 115 11.46 -4.02 -5.95
C VAL A 115 12.35 -5.26 -5.98
N GLY A 116 11.99 -6.29 -6.76
CA GLY A 116 12.83 -7.47 -6.94
C GLY A 116 14.19 -7.15 -7.55
N ARG A 117 14.24 -6.19 -8.49
CA ARG A 117 15.51 -5.69 -9.04
C ARG A 117 16.39 -5.05 -7.96
N LEU A 118 15.80 -4.30 -7.02
CA LEU A 118 16.53 -3.69 -5.90
C LEU A 118 16.95 -4.71 -4.83
N LEU A 119 16.14 -5.74 -4.59
CA LEU A 119 16.48 -6.84 -3.69
C LEU A 119 17.58 -7.76 -4.27
N GLY A 120 17.66 -7.85 -5.60
CA GLY A 120 18.50 -8.84 -6.29
C GLY A 120 17.87 -10.24 -6.35
N GLU A 121 16.60 -10.37 -5.97
CA GLU A 121 15.83 -11.62 -5.95
C GLU A 121 14.33 -11.37 -6.19
N GLU A 122 13.52 -12.42 -6.26
CA GLU A 122 12.08 -12.29 -6.43
C GLU A 122 11.44 -11.65 -5.19
N ALA A 123 10.77 -10.50 -5.37
CA ALA A 123 10.06 -9.84 -4.28
C ALA A 123 8.76 -10.59 -3.92
N ALA A 124 8.37 -10.54 -2.66
CA ALA A 124 7.06 -10.95 -2.19
C ALA A 124 6.44 -9.83 -1.36
N LEU A 125 5.13 -9.59 -1.53
CA LEU A 125 4.41 -8.64 -0.68
C LEU A 125 4.34 -9.20 0.73
N PHE A 126 5.03 -8.54 1.66
CA PHE A 126 5.00 -8.90 3.08
C PHE A 126 3.85 -8.20 3.81
N LYS A 127 3.74 -6.88 3.65
CA LYS A 127 2.71 -6.03 4.23
C LYS A 127 2.52 -4.78 3.37
N GLU A 128 1.31 -4.22 3.38
CA GLU A 128 1.06 -2.85 2.92
C GLU A 128 0.34 -2.02 4.00
N LYS A 129 0.34 -0.70 3.75
CA LYS A 129 -0.42 0.30 4.50
C LYS A 129 -0.62 1.54 3.63
N VAL A 130 -1.75 2.24 3.83
CA VAL A 130 -1.92 3.64 3.43
C VAL A 130 -1.88 4.49 4.70
N ASN A 131 -0.99 5.48 4.74
CA ASN A 131 -0.88 6.43 5.84
C ASN A 131 -1.58 7.74 5.46
N PHE A 132 -2.49 8.21 6.31
CA PHE A 132 -3.25 9.43 6.10
C PHE A 132 -2.69 10.55 6.99
N LYS A 133 -2.36 11.69 6.38
CA LYS A 133 -1.91 12.90 7.09
C LYS A 133 -3.03 13.92 7.11
N MET A 134 -4.11 13.59 7.81
CA MET A 134 -5.31 14.44 7.85
C MET A 134 -5.01 15.78 8.54
N PRO A 135 -5.63 16.90 8.13
CA PRO A 135 -5.43 18.19 8.78
C PRO A 135 -5.82 18.18 10.27
N GLY A 136 -4.82 18.23 11.15
CA GLY A 136 -4.99 18.11 12.60
C GLY A 136 -4.66 16.72 13.15
N GLY A 137 -4.10 15.83 12.35
CA GLY A 137 -3.50 14.57 12.79
C GLY A 137 -2.12 14.73 13.42
N ASP A 138 -1.63 13.70 14.09
CA ASP A 138 -0.35 13.73 14.85
C ASP A 138 0.87 13.54 13.93
N GLY A 139 0.66 12.93 12.76
CA GLY A 139 1.72 12.64 11.80
C GLY A 139 2.58 11.44 12.21
N PHE A 140 3.83 11.39 11.71
CA PHE A 140 4.75 10.28 11.98
C PHE A 140 6.11 10.81 12.42
N LYS A 141 6.60 10.32 13.57
CA LYS A 141 7.93 10.62 14.08
C LYS A 141 9.00 9.91 13.26
N ALA A 142 10.23 10.42 13.25
CA ALA A 142 11.37 9.75 12.64
C ALA A 142 11.53 8.33 13.22
N HIS A 143 11.64 7.32 12.35
CA HIS A 143 11.80 5.92 12.70
C HIS A 143 12.41 5.13 11.54
N GLN A 144 12.86 3.92 11.83
CA GLN A 144 13.13 2.91 10.81
C GLN A 144 12.03 1.85 10.86
N ASP A 145 11.52 1.42 9.70
CA ASP A 145 10.44 0.43 9.64
C ASP A 145 10.82 -0.88 10.36
N ILE A 146 12.11 -1.27 10.34
CA ILE A 146 12.61 -2.50 10.97
C ILE A 146 12.38 -2.54 12.50
N GLN A 147 12.24 -1.40 13.16
CA GLN A 147 12.01 -1.31 14.61
C GLN A 147 10.67 -1.95 15.03
N ALA A 148 9.77 -2.24 14.08
CA ALA A 148 8.56 -3.01 14.36
C ALA A 148 8.81 -4.54 14.49
N GLY A 149 10.07 -5.00 14.42
CA GLY A 149 10.45 -6.40 14.63
C GLY A 149 10.28 -7.28 13.39
N TRP A 150 10.38 -6.69 12.20
CA TRP A 150 10.18 -7.40 10.94
C TRP A 150 11.34 -8.34 10.57
N ASP A 151 12.52 -8.13 11.16
CA ASP A 151 13.71 -8.99 11.04
C ASP A 151 13.46 -10.44 11.46
N LYS A 152 12.38 -10.70 12.22
CA LYS A 152 11.90 -12.06 12.52
C LYS A 152 11.42 -12.83 11.29
N TYR A 153 10.95 -12.15 10.23
CA TYR A 153 10.30 -12.78 9.08
C TYR A 153 11.20 -12.87 7.85
N ALA A 154 12.08 -11.88 7.64
CA ALA A 154 13.09 -11.89 6.59
C ALA A 154 14.29 -11.04 6.98
N LYS A 155 15.45 -11.31 6.38
CA LYS A 155 16.70 -10.60 6.67
C LYS A 155 16.72 -9.17 6.14
N LEU A 156 15.98 -8.91 5.07
CA LEU A 156 15.92 -7.62 4.39
C LEU A 156 14.49 -7.35 3.93
N HIS A 157 14.06 -6.10 4.06
CA HIS A 157 12.79 -5.60 3.55
C HIS A 157 13.07 -4.29 2.82
N ILE A 158 12.40 -4.07 1.68
CA ILE A 158 12.38 -2.78 0.99
C ILE A 158 10.95 -2.23 1.07
N THR A 159 10.80 -1.01 1.57
CA THR A 159 9.54 -0.27 1.54
C THR A 159 9.45 0.50 0.22
N ALA A 160 8.47 0.17 -0.61
CA ALA A 160 8.10 1.00 -1.77
C ALA A 160 7.00 1.99 -1.36
N LEU A 161 7.35 3.29 -1.31
CA LEU A 161 6.41 4.35 -0.96
C LEU A 161 5.90 5.06 -2.22
N VAL A 162 4.58 5.06 -2.40
CA VAL A 162 3.90 5.85 -3.43
C VAL A 162 3.27 7.07 -2.77
N SER A 163 3.70 8.27 -3.18
CA SER A 163 3.10 9.52 -2.73
C SER A 163 1.85 9.82 -3.55
N ILE A 164 0.68 9.75 -2.92
CA ILE A 164 -0.63 9.88 -3.58
C ILE A 164 -0.97 11.36 -3.79
N ASP A 165 -0.85 12.14 -2.72
CA ASP A 165 -0.95 13.60 -2.78
C ASP A 165 0.41 14.25 -3.09
N ALA A 166 0.36 15.51 -3.55
CA ALA A 166 1.57 16.32 -3.73
C ALA A 166 2.37 16.39 -2.43
N SER A 167 3.64 15.98 -2.45
CA SER A 167 4.50 16.01 -1.27
C SER A 167 5.08 17.41 -1.06
N THR A 168 4.53 18.17 -0.13
CA THR A 168 4.94 19.55 0.21
C THR A 168 5.32 19.68 1.68
N LEU A 169 6.06 20.73 2.05
CA LEU A 169 6.35 20.99 3.46
C LEU A 169 5.08 21.26 4.27
N GLU A 170 4.09 21.95 3.69
CA GLU A 170 2.84 22.32 4.36
C GLU A 170 1.97 21.12 4.74
N ASN A 171 1.92 20.09 3.88
CA ASN A 171 1.18 18.85 4.17
C ASN A 171 2.07 17.73 4.72
N GLY A 172 3.27 18.08 5.21
CA GLY A 172 4.18 17.19 5.90
C GLY A 172 4.75 16.10 5.00
N CYS A 173 5.47 16.46 3.94
CA CYS A 173 6.20 15.51 3.09
C CYS A 173 7.14 14.60 3.90
N LEU A 174 7.54 13.47 3.29
CA LEU A 174 8.53 12.58 3.89
C LEU A 174 9.90 13.25 3.96
N GLU A 175 10.57 13.09 5.10
CA GLU A 175 11.99 13.39 5.27
C GLU A 175 12.77 12.07 5.38
N LEU A 176 13.93 12.01 4.74
CA LEU A 176 14.86 10.88 4.76
C LEU A 176 16.24 11.40 5.18
N ALA A 177 16.97 10.64 6.00
CA ALA A 177 18.27 11.01 6.56
C ALA A 177 19.23 9.82 6.57
#